data_AF-A0A518EWM8-F1
#
_entry.id   AF-A0A518EWM8-F1
#
_cell.length_a   1.000
_cell.length_b   1.000
_cell.length_c   1.000
_cell.angle_alpha   90.00
_cell.angle_beta   90.00
_cell.angle_gamma   90.00
#
_symmetry.space_group_name_H-M   'P 1'
#
loop_
_entity.id
_entity.type
_entity.pdbx_description
1 polymer ?
#
loop_
_entity_poly.entity_id
_entity_poly.type
_entity_poly.pdbx_seq_one_letter_code
_entity_poly.pdbx_strand_id
1 'polypeptide(L)'
;MSQPIEIDGVVYLELEAVAEVFRVESVVLREAYVSGLLGPGVEGDQRVLIATTLLDRVATIVRMRVVLELDLETVELMLER
;
A
#
# COMPACT_ATOMS: atom_id res chain seq x y z
N MET A 1 -9.01 4.17 -13.50
CA MET A 1 -8.74 5.10 -12.40
C MET A 1 -9.94 5.23 -11.48
N SER A 2 -9.82 4.69 -10.27
CA SER A 2 -10.79 4.88 -9.20
C SER A 2 -10.77 6.33 -8.70
N GLN A 3 -11.90 6.87 -8.24
CA GLN A 3 -11.97 8.24 -7.70
C GLN A 3 -11.53 8.25 -6.23
N PRO A 4 -10.85 9.30 -5.75
CA PRO A 4 -10.55 9.45 -4.33
C PRO A 4 -11.81 9.46 -3.47
N ILE A 5 -11.76 8.81 -2.31
CA ILE A 5 -12.88 8.71 -1.37
C ILE A 5 -12.51 9.49 -0.11
N GLU A 6 -13.36 10.43 0.31
CA GLU A 6 -13.17 11.17 1.56
C GLU A 6 -14.00 10.55 2.69
N ILE A 7 -13.34 10.19 3.80
CA ILE A 7 -13.96 9.64 5.02
C ILE A 7 -13.38 10.40 6.21
N ASP A 8 -14.24 11.05 7.00
CA ASP A 8 -13.86 11.82 8.19
C ASP A 8 -12.73 12.85 7.95
N GLY A 9 -12.73 13.50 6.78
CA GLY A 9 -11.73 14.50 6.39
C GLY A 9 -10.38 13.92 5.95
N VAL A 10 -10.28 12.59 5.80
CA VAL A 10 -9.10 11.91 5.26
C VAL A 10 -9.43 11.38 3.86
N VAL A 11 -8.52 11.62 2.91
CA VAL A 11 -8.66 11.14 1.53
C VAL A 11 -8.01 9.77 1.41
N TYR A 12 -8.77 8.82 0.89
CA TYR A 12 -8.37 7.44 0.64
C TYR A 12 -8.37 7.11 -0.85
N LEU A 13 -7.55 6.12 -1.21
CA LEU A 13 -7.52 5.52 -2.54
C LEU A 13 -7.66 4.00 -2.40
N GLU A 14 -8.34 3.38 -3.38
CA GLU A 14 -8.36 1.93 -3.52
C GLU A 14 -6.94 1.40 -3.77
N LEU A 15 -6.57 0.33 -3.06
CA LEU A 15 -5.24 -0.29 -3.14
C LEU A 15 -4.88 -0.69 -4.58
N GLU A 16 -5.86 -1.14 -5.35
CA GLU A 16 -5.72 -1.47 -6.77
C GLU A 16 -5.37 -0.23 -7.62
N ALA A 17 -5.98 0.92 -7.32
CA ALA A 17 -5.64 2.18 -7.98
C ALA A 17 -4.23 2.65 -7.59
N VAL A 18 -3.83 2.46 -6.32
CA VAL A 18 -2.47 2.73 -5.88
C VAL A 18 -1.46 1.82 -6.61
N ALA A 19 -1.77 0.54 -6.78
CA ALA A 19 -0.94 -0.40 -7.54
C ALA A 19 -0.76 0.05 -9.00
N GLU A 20 -1.83 0.53 -9.64
CA GLU A 20 -1.80 1.11 -10.99
C GLU A 20 -0.86 2.32 -11.08
N VAL A 21 -0.94 3.26 -10.12
CA VAL A 21 -0.08 4.46 -10.06
C VAL A 21 1.39 4.08 -9.92
N PHE A 22 1.71 3.14 -9.05
CA PHE A 22 3.09 2.69 -8.81
C PHE A 22 3.58 1.66 -9.83
N ARG A 23 2.74 1.24 -10.78
CA ARG A 23 3.03 0.22 -11.81
C ARG A 23 3.52 -1.10 -11.21
N VAL A 24 2.83 -1.57 -10.17
CA VAL A 24 3.10 -2.85 -9.52
C VAL A 24 1.87 -3.75 -9.55
N GLU A 25 2.07 -5.05 -9.41
CA GLU A 25 0.96 -5.97 -9.23
C GLU A 25 0.23 -5.70 -7.91
N SER A 26 -1.09 -5.69 -7.94
CA SER A 26 -1.92 -5.43 -6.75
C SER A 26 -1.70 -6.45 -5.63
N VAL A 27 -1.28 -7.68 -5.99
CA VAL A 27 -0.93 -8.73 -5.01
C VAL A 27 0.22 -8.29 -4.09
N VAL A 28 1.23 -7.57 -4.63
CA VAL A 28 2.37 -7.09 -3.84
C VAL A 28 1.92 -6.11 -2.75
N LEU A 29 1.06 -5.16 -3.11
CA LEU A 29 0.52 -4.20 -2.14
C LEU A 29 -0.45 -4.85 -1.16
N ARG A 30 -1.20 -5.88 -1.61
CA ARG A 30 -2.11 -6.63 -0.75
C ARG A 30 -1.35 -7.47 0.29
N GLU A 31 -0.26 -8.12 -0.09
CA GLU A 31 0.64 -8.81 0.84
C GLU A 31 1.26 -7.84 1.86
N ALA A 32 1.73 -6.67 1.41
CA ALA A 32 2.24 -5.62 2.28
C ALA A 32 1.16 -5.04 3.22
N TYR A 33 -0.10 -5.00 2.79
CA TYR A 33 -1.20 -4.60 3.65
C TYR A 33 -1.53 -5.64 4.71
N VAL A 34 -1.62 -6.92 4.32
CA VAL A 34 -1.93 -8.05 5.22
C VAL A 34 -0.85 -8.26 6.29
N SER A 35 0.41 -7.98 5.97
CA SER A 35 1.52 -7.96 6.93
C SER A 35 1.52 -6.73 7.86
N GLY A 36 0.64 -5.75 7.62
CA GLY A 36 0.60 -4.50 8.37
C GLY A 36 1.65 -3.47 7.96
N LEU A 37 2.49 -3.78 6.96
CA LEU A 37 3.58 -2.88 6.52
C LEU A 37 3.08 -1.56 5.94
N LEU A 38 1.93 -1.55 5.26
CA LEU A 38 1.35 -0.32 4.73
C LEU A 38 0.75 0.59 5.81
N GLY A 39 0.50 0.06 7.00
CA GLY A 39 -0.27 0.73 8.05
C GLY A 39 -1.78 0.51 7.90
N PRO A 40 -2.60 1.26 8.66
CA PRO A 40 -4.03 1.04 8.72
C PRO A 40 -4.73 1.43 7.41
N GLY A 41 -5.77 0.67 7.08
CA GLY A 41 -6.66 0.93 5.95
C GLY A 41 -8.13 0.73 6.34
N VAL A 42 -9.03 1.01 5.40
CA VAL A 42 -10.45 0.71 5.53
C VAL A 42 -10.79 -0.46 4.61
N GLU A 43 -11.34 -1.53 5.16
CA GLU A 43 -11.76 -2.72 4.41
C GLU A 43 -13.27 -2.73 4.18
N GLY A 44 -13.69 -3.09 2.97
CA GLY A 44 -15.11 -3.28 2.64
C GLY A 44 -15.28 -3.91 1.26
N ASP A 45 -16.24 -4.83 1.11
CA ASP A 45 -16.58 -5.48 -0.17
C ASP A 45 -15.36 -5.89 -1.03
N GLN A 46 -14.38 -6.56 -0.41
CA GLN A 46 -13.11 -7.02 -1.02
C GLN A 46 -12.11 -5.93 -1.43
N ARG A 47 -12.45 -4.66 -1.18
CA ARG A 47 -11.60 -3.51 -1.43
C ARG A 47 -10.84 -3.14 -0.17
N VAL A 48 -9.62 -2.65 -0.37
CA VAL A 48 -8.81 -2.04 0.67
C VAL A 48 -8.61 -0.59 0.27
N LEU A 49 -8.96 0.31 1.18
CA LEU A 49 -8.71 1.74 1.02
C LEU A 49 -7.52 2.12 1.88
N ILE A 50 -6.53 2.79 1.28
CA ILE A 50 -5.34 3.30 1.96
C ILE A 50 -5.41 4.83 1.98
N ALA A 51 -5.12 5.42 3.13
CA ALA A 51 -5.05 6.87 3.26
C ALA A 51 -3.93 7.43 2.37
N THR A 52 -4.19 8.54 1.69
CA THR A 52 -3.22 9.21 0.82
C THR A 52 -1.95 9.66 1.55
N THR A 53 -2.03 9.86 2.87
CA THR A 53 -0.88 10.15 3.74
C THR A 53 0.10 8.98 3.86
N LEU A 54 -0.30 7.76 3.47
CA LEU A 54 0.54 6.55 3.50
C LEU A 54 1.24 6.30 2.15
N LEU A 55 1.04 7.14 1.12
CA LEU A 55 1.61 6.90 -0.21
C LEU A 55 3.14 6.94 -0.22
N ASP A 56 3.79 7.75 0.63
CA ASP A 56 5.25 7.74 0.77
C ASP A 56 5.77 6.41 1.33
N ARG A 57 5.00 5.79 2.24
CA ARG A 57 5.28 4.45 2.78
C ARG A 57 5.12 3.38 1.71
N VAL A 58 4.04 3.45 0.92
CA VAL A 58 3.83 2.59 -0.25
C VAL A 58 5.00 2.72 -1.23
N ALA A 59 5.41 3.94 -1.57
CA ALA A 59 6.53 4.18 -2.48
C ALA A 59 7.84 3.55 -1.99
N THR A 60 8.09 3.62 -0.67
CA THR A 60 9.25 3.00 -0.03
C THR A 60 9.21 1.49 -0.16
N ILE A 61 8.09 0.86 0.19
CA ILE A 61 7.91 -0.60 0.12
C ILE A 61 8.00 -1.09 -1.32
N VAL A 62 7.36 -0.39 -2.28
CA VAL A 62 7.46 -0.70 -3.71
C VAL A 62 8.91 -0.65 -4.18
N ARG A 63 9.67 0.38 -3.80
CA ARG A 63 11.08 0.49 -4.16
C ARG A 63 11.88 -0.69 -3.61
N MET A 64 11.65 -1.09 -2.37
CA MET A 64 12.36 -2.21 -1.76
C MET A 64 11.98 -3.57 -2.37
N ARG A 65 10.69 -3.82 -2.62
CA ARG A 65 10.19 -5.08 -3.20
C ARG A 65 10.53 -5.23 -4.68
N VAL A 66 10.42 -4.15 -5.46
CA VAL A 66 10.48 -4.21 -6.93
C VAL A 66 11.82 -3.75 -7.49
N VAL A 67 12.43 -2.73 -6.92
CA VAL A 67 13.71 -2.20 -7.42
C VAL A 67 14.90 -2.90 -6.78
N LEU A 68 14.81 -3.19 -5.48
CA LEU A 68 15.87 -3.90 -4.74
C LEU A 68 15.63 -5.42 -4.66
N GLU A 69 14.49 -5.91 -5.19
CA GLU A 69 14.11 -7.32 -5.22
C GLU A 69 14.15 -8.02 -3.86
N LEU A 70 13.94 -7.27 -2.77
CA LEU A 70 13.91 -7.83 -1.42
C LEU A 70 12.62 -8.60 -1.21
N ASP A 71 12.69 -9.74 -0.51
CA ASP A 71 11.49 -10.41 -0.02
C ASP A 71 10.76 -9.58 1.05
N LEU A 72 9.49 -9.90 1.31
CA LEU A 72 8.66 -9.12 2.23
C LEU A 72 9.23 -9.14 3.66
N GLU A 73 9.73 -10.29 4.11
CA GLU A 73 10.35 -10.47 5.44
C GLU A 73 11.56 -9.54 5.62
N THR A 74 12.43 -9.43 4.61
CA THR A 74 13.57 -8.50 4.65
C THR A 74 13.11 -7.05 4.69
N VAL A 75 12.04 -6.70 3.98
CA VAL A 75 11.46 -5.35 4.03
C VAL A 75 10.91 -5.03 5.42
N GLU A 76 10.21 -5.98 6.06
CA GLU A 76 9.73 -5.85 7.44
C GLU A 76 10.89 -5.54 8.40
N LEU A 77 11.94 -6.37 8.38
CA LEU A 77 13.12 -6.20 9.24
C LEU A 77 13.82 -4.85 9.06
N MET A 78 13.80 -4.29 7.85
CA MET A 78 14.41 -3.00 7.56
C MET A 78 13.55 -1.80 7.99
N LEU A 79 12.22 -1.96 8.06
CA LEU A 79 11.28 -0.89 8.44
C LEU A 79 10.90 -0.90 9.93
N GLU A 80 11.19 -1.97 10.67
CA GLU A 80 10.98 -2.10 12.13
C GLU A 80 12.05 -1.39 13.00
N ARG A 81 12.75 -0.38 12.46
CA ARG A 81 13.77 0.39 13.18
C ARG A 81 13.33 1.80 13.52
#